data_AF-A0A7C4FG01-F1
#
_entry.id   AF-A0A7C4FG01-F1
#
_cell.length_a   1.000
_cell.length_b   1.000
_cell.length_c   1.000
_cell.angle_alpha   90.00
_cell.angle_beta   90.00
_cell.angle_gamma   90.00
#
_symmetry.space_group_name_H-M   'P 1'
#
loop_
_entity.id
_entity.type
_entity.pdbx_description
1 polymer ?
#
loop_
_entity_poly.entity_id
_entity_poly.type
_entity_poly.pdbx_seq_one_letter_code
_entity_poly.pdbx_strand_id
1 'polypeptide(L)'
;MRTRFRAKPRLFEHKGHTICDLGKIYLADGEMVTFVTPSGRECDFTAKEWGFYLGPSLNSRLRKEGFKVALVLNEAGQIYVLAVERDKVVRFRSYLARGQNLTILCWLDEWIP
;
A
#
# COMPACT_ATOMS: atom_id res chain seq x y z
N MET A 1 -13.11 -16.39 -6.62
CA MET A 1 -11.91 -15.63 -7.07
C MET A 1 -11.44 -16.10 -8.44
N ARG A 2 -11.24 -15.18 -9.39
CA ARG A 2 -10.60 -15.45 -10.69
C ARG A 2 -9.27 -14.71 -10.77
N THR A 3 -8.23 -15.28 -11.36
CA THR A 3 -6.92 -14.62 -11.54
C THR A 3 -6.50 -14.56 -13.00
N ARG A 4 -5.60 -13.62 -13.31
CA ARG A 4 -4.89 -13.53 -14.59
C ARG A 4 -3.47 -13.08 -14.30
N PHE A 5 -2.63 -14.00 -13.84
CA PHE A 5 -1.21 -13.74 -13.61
C PHE A 5 -0.41 -13.83 -14.91
N ARG A 6 0.69 -13.08 -14.97
CA ARG A 6 1.60 -13.07 -16.11
C ARG A 6 2.74 -14.05 -15.87
N ALA A 7 3.11 -14.82 -16.89
CA ALA A 7 4.32 -15.64 -16.84
C ALA A 7 5.60 -14.80 -16.78
N LYS A 8 5.59 -13.59 -17.38
CA LYS A 8 6.64 -12.58 -17.27
C LYS A 8 6.03 -11.26 -16.78
N PRO A 9 6.56 -10.63 -15.72
CA PRO A 9 6.04 -9.36 -15.23
C PRO A 9 6.13 -8.26 -16.28
N ARG A 10 5.16 -7.34 -16.27
CA ARG A 10 5.31 -6.07 -16.98
C ARG A 10 6.08 -5.11 -16.07
N LEU A 11 7.17 -4.54 -16.56
CA LEU A 11 8.01 -3.62 -15.80
C LEU A 11 7.59 -2.17 -16.06
N PHE A 12 7.59 -1.36 -15.01
CA PHE A 12 7.45 0.09 -15.08
C PHE A 12 8.63 0.74 -14.36
N GLU A 13 9.24 1.74 -14.99
CA GLU A 13 10.29 2.54 -14.37
C GLU A 13 9.72 3.88 -13.92
N HIS A 14 9.96 4.24 -12.66
CA HIS A 14 9.57 5.53 -12.12
C HIS A 14 10.64 6.08 -11.18
N LYS A 15 11.27 7.19 -11.58
CA LYS A 15 12.33 7.87 -10.82
C LYS A 15 13.39 6.90 -10.24
N GLY A 16 13.86 5.96 -11.07
CA GLY A 16 14.90 4.99 -10.69
C GLY A 16 14.41 3.77 -9.89
N HIS A 17 13.09 3.59 -9.78
CA HIS A 17 12.49 2.41 -9.17
C HIS A 17 11.69 1.59 -10.20
N THR A 18 11.97 0.29 -10.23
CA THR A 18 11.22 -0.67 -11.03
C THR A 18 10.01 -1.20 -10.25
N ILE A 19 8.83 -1.14 -10.86
CA ILE A 19 7.61 -1.79 -10.38
C ILE A 19 7.29 -2.97 -11.31
N CYS A 20 7.06 -4.14 -10.73
CA CYS A 20 6.70 -5.36 -11.45
C CYS A 20 5.19 -5.64 -11.35
N ASP A 21 4.44 -5.43 -12.44
CA ASP A 21 3.04 -5.87 -12.55
C ASP A 21 2.99 -7.38 -12.83
N LEU A 22 2.48 -8.13 -11.85
CA LEU A 22 2.34 -9.59 -11.89
C LEU A 22 1.00 -10.05 -12.49
N GLY A 23 0.06 -9.14 -12.77
CA GLY A 23 -1.25 -9.46 -13.32
C GLY A 23 -2.40 -8.99 -12.44
N LYS A 24 -3.53 -9.70 -12.50
CA LYS A 24 -4.80 -9.26 -11.92
C LYS A 24 -5.46 -10.35 -11.08
N ILE A 25 -6.07 -9.94 -9.98
CA ILE A 25 -7.03 -10.73 -9.21
C ILE A 25 -8.40 -10.07 -9.37
N TYR A 26 -9.42 -10.87 -9.67
CA TYR A 26 -10.80 -10.44 -9.79
C TYR A 26 -11.58 -10.99 -8.60
N LEU A 27 -12.17 -10.08 -7.83
CA LEU A 27 -12.95 -10.36 -6.63
C LEU A 27 -14.42 -10.01 -6.87
N ALA A 28 -15.32 -10.89 -6.46
CA ALA A 28 -16.76 -10.64 -6.39
C ALA A 28 -17.13 -9.94 -5.06
N ASP A 29 -18.37 -9.46 -4.93
CA ASP A 29 -18.85 -8.90 -3.66
C ASP A 29 -18.62 -9.88 -2.50
N GLY A 30 -18.00 -9.39 -1.42
CA GLY A 30 -17.68 -10.17 -0.23
C GLY A 30 -16.40 -11.00 -0.32
N GLU A 31 -15.74 -11.08 -1.48
CA GLU A 31 -14.44 -11.77 -1.59
C GLU A 31 -13.29 -10.89 -1.10
N MET A 32 -12.34 -11.49 -0.38
CA MET A 32 -11.16 -10.83 0.19
C MET A 32 -9.87 -11.54 -0.23
N VAL A 33 -8.81 -10.75 -0.42
CA VAL A 33 -7.44 -11.25 -0.57
C VAL A 33 -6.52 -10.54 0.40
N THR A 34 -5.69 -11.34 1.06
CA THR A 34 -4.61 -10.89 1.94
C THR A 34 -3.29 -10.90 1.19
N PHE A 35 -2.57 -9.78 1.24
CA PHE A 35 -1.21 -9.66 0.74
C PHE A 35 -0.24 -9.71 1.92
N VAL A 36 0.80 -10.53 1.80
CA VAL A 36 1.79 -10.74 2.85
C VAL A 36 3.14 -10.22 2.38
N THR A 37 3.79 -9.36 3.17
CA THR A 37 5.14 -8.88 2.87
C THR A 37 6.19 -9.97 3.12
N PRO A 38 7.44 -9.83 2.62
CA PRO A 38 8.51 -10.77 2.94
C PRO A 38 8.82 -10.94 4.43
N SER A 39 8.46 -9.96 5.25
CA SER A 39 8.58 -9.99 6.72
C SER A 39 7.34 -10.55 7.43
N GLY A 40 6.37 -11.07 6.68
CA GLY A 40 5.17 -11.72 7.22
C GLY A 40 4.05 -10.77 7.63
N ARG A 41 4.04 -9.52 7.15
CA ARG A 41 3.05 -8.50 7.51
C ARG A 41 1.87 -8.56 6.57
N GLU A 42 0.64 -8.55 7.08
CA GLU A 42 -0.57 -8.75 6.28
C GLU A 42 -1.33 -7.45 5.98
N CYS A 43 -1.90 -7.35 4.77
CA CYS A 43 -2.78 -6.26 4.36
C CYS A 43 -3.86 -6.76 3.40
N ASP A 44 -5.12 -6.46 3.70
CA ASP A 44 -6.27 -7.05 3.00
C ASP A 44 -6.99 -6.07 2.07
N PHE A 45 -7.54 -6.61 0.99
CA PHE A 45 -8.49 -5.95 0.11
C PHE A 45 -9.75 -6.79 -0.02
N THR A 46 -10.90 -6.20 0.29
CA THR A 46 -12.21 -6.86 0.14
C THR A 46 -13.01 -6.14 -0.95
N ALA A 47 -13.54 -6.87 -1.91
CA ALA A 47 -14.48 -6.30 -2.87
C ALA A 47 -15.88 -6.23 -2.26
N LYS A 48 -16.57 -5.12 -2.53
CA LYS A 48 -17.97 -4.88 -2.19
C LYS A 48 -18.74 -4.39 -3.42
N GLU A 49 -20.07 -4.47 -3.40
CA GLU A 49 -20.92 -3.97 -4.50
C GLU A 49 -20.64 -2.50 -4.86
N TRP A 50 -20.20 -1.71 -3.88
CA TRP A 50 -19.84 -0.29 -4.05
C TRP A 50 -18.36 -0.03 -4.36
N GLY A 51 -17.50 -1.05 -4.45
CA GLY A 51 -16.07 -0.88 -4.77
C GLY A 51 -15.13 -1.74 -3.92
N PHE A 52 -14.02 -1.16 -3.46
CA PHE A 52 -13.06 -1.85 -2.60
C PHE A 52 -13.10 -1.31 -1.17
N TYR A 53 -13.36 -2.20 -0.24
CA TYR A 53 -13.09 -1.98 1.17
C TYR A 53 -11.62 -2.30 1.45
N LEU A 54 -10.84 -1.28 1.79
CA LEU A 54 -9.49 -1.45 2.33
C LEU A 54 -9.65 -2.11 3.71
N GLY A 55 -9.49 -3.44 3.74
CA GLY A 55 -10.01 -4.30 4.80
C GLY A 55 -9.51 -3.96 6.21
N PRO A 56 -8.23 -3.63 6.42
CA PRO A 56 -7.72 -3.42 7.77
C PRO A 56 -7.87 -1.96 8.22
N SER A 57 -8.41 -1.76 9.43
CA SER A 57 -8.44 -0.45 10.08
C SER A 57 -7.04 0.11 10.28
N LEU A 58 -6.84 1.40 9.95
CA LEU A 58 -5.52 2.04 9.92
C LEU A 58 -4.91 2.15 11.32
N ASN A 59 -5.73 2.53 12.30
CA ASN A 59 -5.34 2.83 13.68
C ASN A 59 -5.46 1.62 14.64
N SER A 60 -5.92 0.45 14.16
CA SER A 60 -6.04 -0.77 14.97
C SER A 60 -5.43 -1.99 14.27
N ARG A 61 -6.05 -2.51 13.20
CA ARG A 61 -5.59 -3.76 12.57
C ARG A 61 -4.24 -3.61 11.89
N LEU A 62 -4.06 -2.63 10.99
CA LEU A 62 -2.75 -2.36 10.36
C LEU A 62 -1.68 -2.05 11.41
N ARG A 63 -2.05 -1.32 12.46
CA ARG A 63 -1.16 -1.06 13.59
C ARG A 63 -0.70 -2.36 14.25
N LYS A 64 -1.62 -3.28 14.58
CA LYS A 64 -1.32 -4.58 15.18
C LYS A 64 -0.46 -5.45 14.26
N GLU A 65 -0.75 -5.43 12.96
CA GLU A 65 0.05 -6.10 11.93
C GLU A 65 1.46 -5.54 11.83
N GLY A 66 1.73 -4.33 12.35
CA GLY A 66 3.07 -3.74 12.41
C GLY A 66 3.32 -2.66 11.37
N PHE A 67 2.26 -2.05 10.82
CA PHE A 67 2.35 -0.91 9.91
C PHE A 67 2.15 0.44 10.62
N LYS A 68 2.69 1.49 9.99
CA LYS A 68 2.23 2.88 10.03
C LYS A 68 1.59 3.23 8.70
N VAL A 69 0.72 4.23 8.66
CA VAL A 69 0.02 4.63 7.43
C VAL A 69 0.21 6.13 7.20
N ALA A 70 0.90 6.50 6.14
CA ALA A 70 1.16 7.90 5.79
C ALA A 70 0.21 8.39 4.70
N LEU A 71 -0.32 9.60 4.87
CA LEU A 71 -0.83 10.41 3.77
C LEU A 71 0.32 11.25 3.22
N VAL A 72 0.63 11.11 1.93
CA VAL A 72 1.74 11.85 1.29
C VAL A 72 1.26 12.64 0.08
N LEU A 73 1.98 13.72 -0.24
CA LEU A 73 1.72 14.62 -1.36
C LEU A 73 2.94 14.65 -2.29
N ASN A 74 2.73 14.62 -3.59
CA ASN A 74 3.79 14.86 -4.58
C ASN A 74 3.80 16.31 -5.10
N GLU A 75 4.84 16.65 -5.87
CA GLU A 75 5.02 17.98 -6.48
C GLU A 75 3.90 18.39 -7.44
N ALA A 76 3.18 17.41 -8.01
CA ALA A 76 2.03 17.65 -8.88
C ALA A 76 0.72 17.83 -8.09
N GLY A 77 0.77 17.92 -6.76
CA GLY A 77 -0.41 18.08 -5.91
C GLY A 77 -1.23 16.81 -5.72
N GLN A 78 -0.70 15.64 -6.10
CA GLN A 78 -1.40 14.35 -5.99
C GLN A 78 -1.13 13.71 -4.64
N ILE A 79 -2.18 13.14 -4.04
CA ILE A 79 -2.14 12.54 -2.71
C ILE A 79 -2.12 11.01 -2.82
N TYR A 80 -1.34 10.37 -1.94
CA TYR A 80 -1.23 8.92 -1.85
C TYR A 80 -1.33 8.45 -0.40
N VAL A 81 -1.84 7.24 -0.20
CA VAL A 81 -1.86 6.54 1.08
C VAL A 81 -0.86 5.40 1.03
N LEU A 82 0.12 5.41 1.94
CA LEU A 82 1.22 4.44 1.96
C LEU A 82 1.25 3.71 3.31
N ALA A 83 1.10 2.39 3.28
CA ALA A 83 1.34 1.52 4.44
C ALA A 83 2.83 1.18 4.52
N VAL A 84 3.44 1.39 5.69
CA VAL A 84 4.88 1.28 5.92
C VAL A 84 5.12 0.40 7.12
N GLU A 85 5.87 -0.68 6.97
CA GLU A 85 6.25 -1.49 8.13
C GLU A 85 7.04 -0.62 9.13
N ARG A 86 6.68 -0.70 10.42
CA ARG A 86 7.19 0.21 11.47
C ARG A 86 8.71 0.23 11.55
N ASP A 87 9.34 -0.92 11.38
CA ASP A 87 10.80 -1.09 11.37
C ASP A 87 11.47 -0.52 10.10
N LYS A 88 10.69 -0.20 9.06
CA LYS A 88 11.18 0.35 7.79
C LYS A 88 10.95 1.86 7.63
N VAL A 89 10.46 2.56 8.66
CA VAL A 89 10.15 4.00 8.60
C VAL A 89 11.36 4.85 8.19
N VAL A 90 12.57 4.53 8.66
CA VAL A 90 13.80 5.25 8.28
C VAL A 90 14.10 5.10 6.78
N ARG A 91 13.96 3.88 6.25
CA ARG A 91 14.13 3.59 4.82
C ARG A 91 13.04 4.27 3.99
N PHE A 92 11.81 4.28 4.48
CA PHE A 92 10.69 4.98 3.86
C PHE A 92 10.94 6.49 3.75
N ARG A 93 11.36 7.16 4.83
CA ARG A 93 11.72 8.59 4.78
C ARG A 93 12.84 8.88 3.78
N SER A 94 13.84 8.00 3.70
CA SER A 94 14.91 8.11 2.71
C SER A 94 14.40 7.97 1.27
N TYR A 95 13.45 7.06 1.03
CA TYR A 95 12.79 6.88 -0.27
C TYR A 95 12.02 8.14 -0.70
N LEU A 96 11.23 8.74 0.21
CA LEU A 96 10.48 9.96 -0.09
C LEU A 96 11.41 11.13 -0.45
N ALA A 97 12.48 11.32 0.31
CA ALA A 97 13.39 12.45 0.17
C ALA A 97 14.33 12.35 -1.05
N ARG A 98 14.82 11.14 -1.36
CA ARG A 98 15.86 10.95 -2.39
C ARG A 98 15.33 10.49 -3.75
N GLY A 99 14.16 9.88 -3.78
CA GLY A 99 13.65 9.19 -4.97
C GLY A 99 12.39 9.77 -5.57
N GLN A 100 11.52 10.42 -4.78
CA GLN A 100 10.15 10.68 -5.22
C GLN A 100 9.67 12.13 -5.07
N ASN A 101 10.35 12.95 -4.28
CA ASN A 101 9.89 14.30 -3.89
C ASN A 101 8.47 14.25 -3.30
N LEU A 102 8.29 13.35 -2.34
CA LEU A 102 7.03 13.17 -1.62
C LEU A 102 7.15 13.75 -0.22
N THR A 103 6.13 14.49 0.21
CA THR A 103 6.04 15.06 1.56
C THR A 103 4.99 14.31 2.36
N ILE A 104 5.31 13.91 3.60
CA ILE A 104 4.32 13.35 4.52
C ILE A 104 3.45 14.49 5.03
N LEU A 105 2.14 14.42 4.77
CA LEU A 105 1.16 15.35 5.31
C LEU A 105 0.78 14.98 6.75
N CYS A 106 0.48 13.70 6.98
CA CYS A 106 0.18 13.17 8.31
C CYS A 106 0.35 11.65 8.37
N TRP A 107 0.39 11.11 9.59
CA TRP A 107 0.26 9.68 9.88
C TRP A 107 -1.22 9.38 10.19
N LEU A 108 -1.91 8.77 9.24
CA LEU A 108 -3.34 8.43 9.34
C LEU A 108 -3.63 7.47 10.49
N ASP A 109 -2.67 6.62 10.85
CA ASP A 109 -2.79 5.73 12.01
C ASP A 109 -2.78 6.47 13.36
N GLU A 110 -2.38 7.74 13.38
CA GLU A 110 -2.25 8.56 14.60
C GLU A 110 -3.11 9.82 14.56
N TRP A 111 -3.99 9.95 13.56
CA TRP A 111 -4.77 11.18 13.35
C TRP A 111 -5.85 11.38 14.42
N ILE A 112 -6.43 10.30 14.91
CA ILE A 112 -7.46 10.33 15.96
C ILE A 112 -6.85 9.73 17.25
N PRO A 113 -7.09 10.32 18.44
CA PRO A 113 -6.61 9.83 19.72
C PRO A 113 -6.92 8.35 19.98
#